data_AF-A0A816P222-F1
#
_entry.id   AF-A0A816P222-F1
#
_cell.length_a   1.000
_cell.length_b   1.000
_cell.length_c   1.000
_cell.angle_alpha   90.00
_cell.angle_beta   90.00
_cell.angle_gamma   90.00
#
_symmetry.space_group_name_H-M   'P 1'
#
loop_
_entity.id
_entity.type
_entity.pdbx_description
1 polymer ?
#
loop_
_entity_poly.entity_id
_entity_poly.type
_entity_poly.pdbx_seq_one_letter_code
_entity_poly.pdbx_strand_id
1 'polypeptide(L)'
;MGDYSIQITPKLINQLAQGNEKPKRKAKRTKPKVSPTQNNADQARTHRDAAEKPKPVAELPTQTPPFFFPIPQQGAANTELESIKSVLKESEKVLEKVERREKNIVGEVTERAKDLREKEFKIPEPKPMPCSSDHEAWKKCYEENVGNPLICSGLVMRFQDCARWSRQQVSSAQK
;
A
#
# COMPACT_ATOMS: atom_id res chain seq x y z
N MET A 1 -20.00 35.19 -1.29
CA MET A 1 -19.32 33.89 -1.14
C MET A 1 -20.40 32.91 -0.68
N GLY A 2 -20.65 31.85 -1.44
CA GLY A 2 -21.79 30.95 -1.21
C GLY A 2 -21.47 29.90 -0.16
N ASP A 3 -22.39 29.72 0.79
CA ASP A 3 -22.24 28.76 1.89
C ASP A 3 -22.59 27.35 1.38
N TYR A 4 -21.57 26.50 1.23
CA TYR A 4 -21.78 25.09 0.89
C TYR A 4 -21.94 24.28 2.17
N SER A 5 -23.13 23.73 2.39
CA SER A 5 -23.39 22.77 3.45
C SER A 5 -23.30 21.35 2.89
N ILE A 6 -22.32 20.59 3.35
CA ILE A 6 -22.14 19.18 2.96
C ILE A 6 -22.98 18.32 3.89
N GLN A 7 -24.04 17.72 3.38
CA GLN A 7 -24.84 16.75 4.13
C GLN A 7 -24.29 15.33 3.91
N ILE A 8 -23.62 14.80 4.94
CA ILE A 8 -23.11 13.43 4.91
C ILE A 8 -24.23 12.51 5.37
N THR A 9 -24.74 11.70 4.44
CA THR A 9 -25.76 10.70 4.75
C THR A 9 -25.13 9.44 5.39
N PRO A 10 -25.83 8.77 6.31
CA PRO A 10 -25.32 7.56 6.98
C PRO A 10 -25.03 6.41 6.00
N LYS A 11 -25.66 6.43 4.82
CA LYS A 11 -25.37 5.50 3.72
C LYS A 11 -23.96 5.68 3.16
N LEU A 12 -23.47 6.92 3.04
CA LEU A 12 -22.13 7.22 2.56
C LEU A 12 -21.07 6.75 3.58
N ILE A 13 -21.34 6.95 4.87
CA ILE A 13 -20.47 6.47 5.96
C ILE A 13 -20.34 4.95 5.91
N ASN A 14 -21.46 4.23 5.74
CA ASN A 14 -21.44 2.77 5.63
C ASN A 14 -20.71 2.27 4.37
N GLN A 15 -20.80 2.99 3.23
CA GLN A 15 -20.07 2.64 2.01
C GLN A 15 -18.56 2.87 2.13
N LEU A 16 -18.14 3.93 2.82
CA LEU A 16 -16.73 4.20 3.10
C LEU A 16 -16.15 3.19 4.10
N ALA A 17 -16.91 2.83 5.13
CA ALA A 17 -16.50 1.82 6.12
C ALA A 17 -16.39 0.40 5.53
N GLN A 18 -17.16 0.08 4.49
CA GLN A 18 -17.16 -1.23 3.81
C GLN A 18 -16.13 -1.33 2.67
N GLY A 19 -15.31 -0.29 2.45
CA GLY A 19 -14.08 -0.32 1.63
C GLY A 19 -14.12 -1.25 0.41
N ASN A 20 -14.79 -0.85 -0.68
CA ASN A 20 -14.72 -1.49 -2.02
C ASN A 20 -14.85 -3.04 -2.08
N GLU A 21 -15.42 -3.67 -1.05
CA GLU A 21 -15.76 -5.09 -1.07
C GLU A 21 -16.98 -5.28 -1.98
N LYS A 22 -16.72 -5.53 -3.27
CA LYS A 22 -17.75 -5.92 -4.24
C LYS A 22 -18.48 -7.16 -3.71
N PRO A 23 -19.82 -7.16 -3.59
CA PRO A 23 -20.53 -8.36 -3.21
C PRO A 23 -20.32 -9.45 -4.27
N LYS A 24 -19.62 -10.53 -3.89
CA LYS A 24 -19.48 -11.76 -4.69
C LYS A 24 -20.88 -12.34 -4.98
N ARG A 25 -21.46 -11.96 -6.13
CA ARG A 25 -22.64 -12.63 -6.68
C ARG A 25 -22.25 -14.08 -7.02
N LYS A 26 -22.94 -15.04 -6.39
CA LYS A 26 -22.86 -16.46 -6.76
C LYS A 26 -23.36 -16.64 -8.21
N ALA A 27 -22.50 -17.14 -9.09
CA ALA A 27 -22.86 -17.44 -10.47
C ALA A 27 -23.74 -18.69 -10.54
N LYS A 28 -24.98 -18.53 -11.03
CA LYS A 28 -25.91 -19.62 -11.35
C LYS A 28 -25.59 -20.10 -12.78
N ARG A 29 -25.19 -21.36 -12.92
CA ARG A 29 -24.92 -22.04 -14.21
C ARG A 29 -26.15 -21.98 -15.12
N THR A 30 -25.95 -21.57 -16.38
CA THR A 30 -26.89 -21.85 -17.49
C THR A 30 -26.10 -22.20 -18.76
N LYS A 31 -26.59 -23.19 -19.50
CA LYS A 31 -25.96 -23.97 -20.59
C LYS A 31 -25.69 -23.19 -21.89
N PRO A 32 -24.81 -23.70 -22.78
CA PRO A 32 -24.29 -22.96 -23.94
C PRO A 32 -25.24 -22.97 -25.15
N LYS A 33 -25.19 -21.89 -25.94
CA LYS A 33 -25.79 -21.82 -27.28
C LYS A 33 -24.79 -21.21 -28.27
N VAL A 34 -24.84 -21.78 -29.46
CA VAL A 34 -23.88 -21.82 -30.57
C VAL A 34 -23.67 -20.45 -31.26
N SER A 35 -22.48 -20.31 -31.86
CA SER A 35 -21.89 -19.18 -32.61
C SER A 35 -22.53 -18.92 -33.99
N PRO A 36 -22.14 -17.83 -34.70
CA PRO A 36 -21.06 -17.98 -35.68
C PRO A 36 -20.02 -16.83 -35.76
N THR A 37 -18.84 -17.26 -36.20
CA THR A 37 -17.55 -16.61 -36.47
C THR A 37 -17.56 -15.46 -37.49
N GLN A 38 -16.70 -14.45 -37.27
CA GLN A 38 -15.92 -13.83 -38.37
C GLN A 38 -14.46 -13.64 -37.92
N ASN A 39 -13.58 -14.34 -38.63
CA ASN A 39 -12.12 -14.23 -38.61
C ASN A 39 -11.68 -12.95 -39.32
N ASN A 40 -10.52 -12.42 -38.94
CA ASN A 40 -9.43 -12.13 -39.88
C ASN A 40 -8.12 -12.06 -39.10
N ALA A 41 -7.31 -13.10 -39.30
CA ALA A 41 -5.89 -13.10 -39.05
C ALA A 41 -5.23 -13.19 -40.42
N ASP A 42 -4.37 -12.24 -40.76
CA ASP A 42 -3.45 -12.39 -41.89
C ASP A 42 -2.01 -12.47 -41.37
N GLN A 43 -1.42 -13.61 -41.71
CA GLN A 43 -0.01 -13.98 -41.65
C GLN A 43 0.77 -13.07 -42.65
N ALA A 44 2.08 -12.88 -42.59
CA ALA A 44 3.07 -13.93 -42.71
C ALA A 44 4.49 -13.40 -42.41
N ARG A 45 5.28 -14.23 -41.74
CA ARG A 45 6.73 -14.27 -41.88
C ARG A 45 7.04 -15.22 -43.03
N THR A 46 7.92 -14.85 -43.96
CA THR A 46 8.82 -15.83 -44.62
C THR A 46 9.97 -15.15 -45.36
N HIS A 47 11.17 -15.57 -44.94
CA HIS A 47 12.34 -15.93 -45.75
C HIS A 47 13.06 -14.90 -46.62
N ARG A 48 14.29 -14.66 -46.14
CA ARG A 48 15.45 -14.11 -46.82
C ARG A 48 16.23 -15.26 -47.50
N ASP A 49 16.89 -14.91 -48.59
CA ASP A 49 18.04 -15.56 -49.25
C ASP A 49 17.82 -16.86 -50.05
N ALA A 50 17.85 -16.74 -51.38
CA ALA A 50 18.56 -17.66 -52.28
C ALA A 50 18.87 -16.95 -53.62
N ALA A 51 20.14 -16.97 -54.00
CA ALA A 51 20.69 -16.37 -55.20
C ALA A 51 20.62 -17.30 -56.40
N GLU A 52 20.31 -16.78 -57.61
CA GLU A 52 20.94 -17.20 -58.87
C GLU A 52 20.60 -16.22 -60.03
N LYS A 53 21.62 -15.85 -60.81
CA LYS A 53 21.60 -15.06 -62.08
C LYS A 53 21.15 -15.97 -63.28
N PRO A 54 21.03 -15.55 -64.58
CA PRO A 54 21.52 -14.33 -65.27
C PRO A 54 20.66 -13.68 -66.43
N LYS A 55 21.05 -12.44 -66.81
CA LYS A 55 21.03 -11.77 -68.17
C LYS A 55 19.68 -11.27 -68.78
N PRO A 56 19.69 -10.37 -69.81
CA PRO A 56 20.45 -9.12 -70.00
C PRO A 56 19.63 -7.92 -70.59
N VAL A 57 20.13 -6.69 -70.36
CA VAL A 57 20.11 -5.48 -71.23
C VAL A 57 18.76 -4.93 -71.77
N ALA A 58 18.42 -3.70 -71.36
CA ALA A 58 17.90 -2.66 -72.25
C ALA A 58 18.25 -1.28 -71.67
N GLU A 59 19.13 -0.55 -72.37
CA GLU A 59 19.48 0.84 -72.12
C GLU A 59 18.30 1.78 -72.42
N LEU A 60 18.08 2.79 -71.59
CA LEU A 60 17.40 4.03 -72.00
C LEU A 60 18.10 5.23 -71.33
N PRO A 61 18.42 6.31 -72.06
CA PRO A 61 19.21 7.40 -71.53
C PRO A 61 18.29 8.43 -70.86
N THR A 62 18.35 8.55 -69.54
CA THR A 62 17.66 9.65 -68.83
C THR A 62 18.70 10.47 -68.09
N GLN A 63 19.18 11.53 -68.74
CA GLN A 63 19.86 12.63 -68.05
C GLN A 63 18.83 13.32 -67.14
N THR A 64 18.92 13.10 -65.83
CA THR A 64 18.24 13.92 -64.82
C THR A 64 19.17 15.07 -64.37
N PRO A 65 18.71 16.33 -64.36
CA PRO A 65 19.50 17.43 -63.82
C PRO A 65 19.56 17.35 -62.29
N PRO A 66 20.65 17.82 -61.65
CA PRO A 66 20.78 17.73 -60.20
C PRO A 66 19.83 18.71 -59.51
N PHE A 67 18.85 18.18 -58.79
CA PHE A 67 18.07 18.92 -57.81
C PHE A 67 18.96 19.23 -56.60
N PHE A 68 19.40 20.48 -56.47
CA PHE A 68 20.02 20.95 -55.24
C PHE A 68 18.92 21.29 -54.22
N PHE A 69 18.76 20.45 -53.20
CA PHE A 69 18.02 20.80 -51.99
C PHE A 69 18.96 21.56 -51.05
N PRO A 70 18.54 22.72 -50.47
CA PRO A 70 19.35 23.41 -49.49
C PRO A 70 19.52 22.53 -48.26
N ILE A 71 20.77 22.32 -47.85
CA ILE A 71 21.12 21.58 -46.64
C ILE A 71 20.51 22.35 -45.45
N PRO A 72 19.65 21.73 -44.62
CA PRO A 72 19.06 22.42 -43.48
C PRO A 72 20.17 22.91 -42.56
N GLN A 73 20.08 24.17 -42.15
CA GLN A 73 21.05 24.79 -41.24
C GLN A 73 21.06 24.03 -39.90
N GLN A 74 22.06 23.16 -39.72
CA GLN A 74 22.19 22.31 -38.54
C GLN A 74 22.33 23.10 -37.23
N GLY A 75 22.65 24.40 -37.29
CA GLY A 75 22.80 25.26 -36.12
C GLY A 75 21.52 25.40 -35.28
N ALA A 76 20.36 25.60 -35.91
CA ALA A 76 19.10 25.86 -35.19
C ALA A 76 18.55 24.61 -34.48
N ALA A 77 18.64 23.44 -35.11
CA ALA A 77 18.20 22.18 -34.51
C ALA A 77 19.05 21.79 -33.28
N ASN A 78 20.35 22.11 -33.29
CA ASN A 78 21.22 21.84 -32.15
C ASN A 78 20.90 22.77 -30.96
N THR A 79 20.53 24.02 -31.19
CA THR A 79 20.15 24.94 -30.10
C THR A 79 18.87 24.53 -29.39
N GLU A 80 17.87 24.01 -30.12
CA GLU A 80 16.63 23.51 -29.52
C GLU A 80 16.89 22.24 -28.70
N LEU A 81 17.74 21.33 -29.18
CA LEU A 81 18.13 20.13 -28.43
C LEU A 81 18.87 20.44 -27.13
N GLU A 82 19.78 21.42 -27.14
CA GLU A 82 20.47 21.85 -25.92
C GLU A 82 19.52 22.54 -24.94
N SER A 83 18.53 23.30 -25.44
CA SER A 83 17.47 23.86 -24.60
C SER A 83 16.66 22.76 -23.90
N ILE A 84 16.23 21.73 -24.65
CA ILE A 84 15.49 20.58 -24.10
C ILE A 84 16.32 19.85 -23.05
N LYS A 85 17.61 19.58 -23.30
CA LYS A 85 18.50 18.93 -22.33
C LYS A 85 18.64 19.76 -21.05
N SER A 86 18.70 21.08 -21.17
CA SER A 86 18.80 21.98 -20.02
C SER A 86 17.54 21.91 -19.15
N VAL A 87 16.36 21.92 -19.77
CA VAL A 87 15.08 21.76 -19.06
C VAL A 87 14.99 20.40 -18.36
N LEU A 88 15.42 19.32 -19.01
CA LEU A 88 15.45 17.99 -18.38
C LEU A 88 16.36 17.96 -17.14
N LYS A 89 17.55 18.55 -17.23
CA LYS A 89 18.48 18.64 -16.10
C LYS A 89 17.93 19.48 -14.95
N GLU A 90 17.23 20.56 -15.27
CA GLU A 90 16.54 21.36 -14.26
C GLU A 90 15.39 20.57 -13.61
N SER A 91 14.61 19.83 -14.40
CA SER A 91 13.51 19.01 -13.90
C SER A 91 13.99 17.92 -12.93
N GLU A 92 15.12 17.28 -13.23
CA GLU A 92 15.74 16.28 -12.35
C GLU A 92 16.17 16.90 -11.01
N LYS A 93 16.76 18.10 -11.05
CA LYS A 93 17.15 18.84 -9.84
C LYS A 93 15.94 19.25 -9.00
N VAL A 94 14.82 19.61 -9.63
CA VAL A 94 13.58 19.91 -8.92
C VAL A 94 13.00 18.64 -8.30
N LEU A 95 13.02 17.52 -9.03
CA LEU A 95 12.55 16.24 -8.53
C LEU A 95 13.32 15.80 -7.28
N GLU A 96 14.65 15.88 -7.30
CA GLU A 96 15.50 15.56 -6.14
C GLU A 96 15.16 16.42 -4.91
N LYS A 97 14.91 17.73 -5.12
CA LYS A 97 14.51 18.64 -4.03
C LYS A 97 13.14 18.29 -3.48
N VAL A 98 12.18 17.91 -4.32
CA VAL A 98 10.84 17.52 -3.91
C VAL A 98 10.91 16.21 -3.12
N GLU A 99 11.64 15.22 -3.62
CA GLU A 99 11.83 13.93 -2.94
C GLU A 99 12.48 14.12 -1.56
N ARG A 100 13.48 15.01 -1.45
CA ARG A 100 14.09 15.35 -0.16
C ARG A 100 13.09 15.98 0.81
N ARG A 101 12.24 16.89 0.33
CA ARG A 101 11.19 17.53 1.15
C ARG A 101 10.14 16.51 1.58
N GLU A 102 9.72 15.62 0.68
CA GLU A 102 8.78 14.55 0.99
C GLU A 102 9.32 13.65 2.10
N LYS A 103 10.56 13.15 1.97
CA LYS A 103 11.20 12.32 3.01
C LYS A 103 11.25 13.04 4.37
N ASN A 104 11.57 14.34 4.38
CA ASN A 104 11.58 15.12 5.62
C ASN A 104 10.18 15.25 6.24
N ILE A 105 9.17 15.58 5.43
CA ILE A 105 7.78 15.73 5.90
C ILE A 105 7.25 14.39 6.42
N VAL A 106 7.52 13.29 5.72
CA VAL A 106 7.14 11.94 6.17
C VAL A 106 7.79 11.61 7.51
N GLY A 107 9.07 11.93 7.69
CA GLY A 107 9.77 11.78 8.97
C GLY A 107 9.09 12.57 10.10
N GLU A 108 8.85 13.86 9.86
CA GLU A 108 8.19 14.75 10.84
C GLU A 108 6.79 14.27 11.22
N VAL A 109 5.97 13.89 10.23
CA VAL A 109 4.62 13.38 10.47
C VAL A 109 4.66 12.07 11.24
N THR A 110 5.60 11.19 10.92
CA THR A 110 5.76 9.90 11.62
C THR A 110 6.14 10.10 13.08
N GLU A 111 7.13 10.96 13.35
CA GLU A 111 7.56 11.26 14.72
C GLU A 111 6.44 11.95 15.51
N ARG A 112 5.75 12.92 14.89
CA ARG A 112 4.61 13.59 15.53
C ARG A 112 3.44 12.63 15.79
N ALA A 113 3.19 11.67 14.91
CA ALA A 113 2.18 10.65 15.13
C ALA A 113 2.53 9.71 16.30
N LYS A 114 3.81 9.35 16.46
CA LYS A 114 4.29 8.60 17.64
C LYS A 114 4.12 9.42 18.93
N ASP A 115 4.55 10.68 18.91
CA ASP A 115 4.45 11.60 20.05
C ASP A 115 3.00 11.78 20.50
N LEU A 116 2.08 12.03 19.57
CA LEU A 116 0.64 12.11 19.87
C LEU A 116 0.10 10.79 20.44
N ARG A 117 0.51 9.65 19.88
CA ARG A 117 0.10 8.35 20.39
C ARG A 117 0.56 8.12 21.83
N GLU A 118 1.77 8.54 22.17
CA GLU A 118 2.34 8.39 23.51
C GLU A 118 1.76 9.37 24.53
N LYS A 119 1.43 10.59 24.10
CA LYS A 119 0.91 11.64 24.99
C LYS A 119 -0.60 11.57 25.19
N GLU A 120 -1.35 11.40 24.10
CA GLU A 120 -2.81 11.55 24.11
C GLU A 120 -3.55 10.21 24.09
N PHE A 121 -2.96 9.20 23.44
CA PHE A 121 -3.62 7.91 23.21
C PHE A 121 -2.98 6.74 23.95
N LYS A 122 -2.13 7.02 24.93
CA LYS A 122 -1.60 5.97 25.79
C LYS A 122 -2.74 5.49 26.68
N ILE A 123 -3.21 4.28 26.40
CA ILE A 123 -4.12 3.57 27.30
C ILE A 123 -3.43 3.56 28.66
N PRO A 124 -4.06 4.10 29.73
CA PRO A 124 -3.50 4.05 31.06
C PRO A 124 -3.08 2.62 31.33
N GLU A 125 -1.83 2.42 31.78
CA GLU A 125 -1.34 1.07 32.02
C GLU A 125 -2.37 0.32 32.88
N PRO A 126 -2.74 -0.91 32.48
CA PRO A 126 -3.75 -1.65 33.19
C PRO A 126 -3.30 -1.76 34.64
N LYS A 127 -4.14 -1.27 35.55
CA LYS A 127 -3.84 -1.32 36.99
C LYS A 127 -3.43 -2.76 37.33
N PRO A 128 -2.35 -2.95 38.10
CA PRO A 128 -1.89 -4.28 38.44
C PRO A 128 -3.02 -5.06 39.09
N MET A 129 -3.13 -6.34 38.73
CA MET A 129 -4.18 -7.21 39.23
C MET A 129 -4.13 -7.20 40.77
N PRO A 130 -5.23 -6.84 41.45
CA PRO A 130 -5.22 -6.80 42.90
C PRO A 130 -4.96 -8.21 43.44
N CYS A 131 -4.04 -8.33 44.40
CA CYS A 131 -3.63 -9.61 45.00
C CYS A 131 -2.68 -10.46 44.14
N SER A 132 -1.96 -9.88 43.17
CA SER A 132 -0.96 -10.60 42.36
C SER A 132 0.12 -11.28 43.19
N SER A 133 0.62 -10.63 44.24
CA SER A 133 1.64 -11.18 45.14
C SER A 133 1.16 -12.46 45.84
N ASP A 134 -0.03 -12.42 46.46
CA ASP A 134 -0.60 -13.60 47.12
C ASP A 134 -0.93 -14.71 46.12
N HIS A 135 -1.37 -14.32 44.91
CA HIS A 135 -1.64 -15.26 43.81
C HIS A 135 -0.38 -16.04 43.39
N GLU A 136 0.73 -15.36 43.18
CA GLU A 136 2.01 -15.98 42.85
C GLU A 136 2.54 -16.84 44.00
N ALA A 137 2.37 -16.40 45.24
CA ALA A 137 2.86 -17.11 46.42
C ALA A 137 2.15 -18.46 46.64
N TRP A 138 0.82 -18.52 46.57
CA TRP A 138 0.13 -19.80 46.71
C TRP A 138 0.39 -20.71 45.50
N LYS A 139 0.46 -20.14 44.28
CA LYS A 139 0.75 -20.91 43.07
C LYS A 139 2.11 -21.59 43.15
N LYS A 140 3.15 -20.83 43.54
CA LYS A 140 4.50 -21.35 43.73
C LYS A 140 4.54 -22.44 44.81
N CYS A 141 3.84 -22.24 45.93
CA CYS A 141 3.75 -23.26 46.97
C CYS A 141 3.11 -24.57 46.45
N TYR A 142 2.05 -24.48 45.65
CA TYR A 142 1.40 -25.66 45.05
C TYR A 142 2.32 -26.39 44.06
N GLU A 143 3.06 -25.64 43.24
CA GLU A 143 4.05 -26.19 42.31
C GLU A 143 5.18 -26.93 43.04
N GLU A 144 5.60 -26.43 44.21
CA GLU A 144 6.63 -27.06 45.05
C GLU A 144 6.09 -28.24 45.89
N ASN A 145 4.79 -28.26 46.20
CA ASN A 145 4.17 -29.22 47.13
C ASN A 145 3.03 -30.03 46.51
N VAL A 146 3.22 -30.55 45.29
CA VAL A 146 2.20 -31.33 44.56
C VAL A 146 1.70 -32.55 45.35
N GLY A 147 2.57 -33.18 46.14
CA GLY A 147 2.22 -34.34 46.96
C GLY A 147 1.43 -34.02 48.24
N ASN A 148 1.47 -32.77 48.71
CA ASN A 148 0.69 -32.33 49.87
C ASN A 148 0.26 -30.86 49.73
N PRO A 149 -0.74 -30.57 48.88
CA PRO A 149 -1.17 -29.20 48.59
C PRO A 149 -1.82 -28.48 49.79
N LEU A 150 -2.24 -29.22 50.83
CA LEU A 150 -2.90 -28.65 52.01
C LEU A 150 -1.96 -27.77 52.85
N ILE A 151 -0.64 -27.95 52.73
CA ILE A 151 0.36 -27.09 53.39
C ILE A 151 0.25 -25.64 52.90
N CYS A 152 -0.19 -25.44 51.65
CA CYS A 152 -0.36 -24.13 51.03
C CYS A 152 -1.68 -23.43 51.38
N SER A 153 -2.53 -24.04 52.21
CA SER A 153 -3.86 -23.52 52.58
C SER A 153 -3.82 -22.10 53.17
N GLY A 154 -2.84 -21.78 54.02
CA GLY A 154 -2.68 -20.43 54.58
C GLY A 154 -2.31 -19.36 53.55
N LEU A 155 -1.70 -19.73 52.42
CA LEU A 155 -1.46 -18.80 51.30
C LEU A 155 -2.73 -18.59 50.47
N VAL A 156 -3.50 -19.66 50.26
CA VAL A 156 -4.80 -19.59 49.58
C VAL A 156 -5.80 -18.72 50.36
N MET A 157 -5.85 -18.84 51.69
CA MET A 157 -6.69 -18.00 52.54
C MET A 157 -6.33 -16.51 52.43
N ARG A 158 -5.03 -16.18 52.43
CA ARG A 158 -4.56 -14.79 52.24
C ARG A 158 -5.00 -14.23 50.89
N PHE A 159 -4.84 -15.00 49.81
CA PHE A 159 -5.34 -14.61 48.49
C PHE A 159 -6.87 -14.42 48.49
N GLN A 160 -7.61 -15.30 49.16
CA GLN A 160 -9.07 -15.21 49.26
C GLN A 160 -9.50 -13.93 49.99
N ASP A 161 -8.85 -13.59 51.11
CA ASP A 161 -9.16 -12.40 51.89
C ASP A 161 -8.81 -11.12 51.12
N CYS A 162 -7.65 -11.09 50.46
CA CYS A 162 -7.27 -9.99 49.59
C CYS A 162 -8.28 -9.82 48.43
N ALA A 163 -8.69 -10.90 47.78
CA ALA A 163 -9.66 -10.86 46.69
C ALA A 163 -11.03 -10.37 47.18
N ARG A 164 -11.44 -10.74 48.40
CA ARG A 164 -12.68 -10.26 49.02
C ARG A 164 -12.62 -8.75 49.27
N TRP A 165 -11.53 -8.27 49.86
CA TRP A 165 -11.32 -6.84 50.13
C TRP A 165 -11.28 -6.02 48.84
N SER A 166 -10.55 -6.48 47.82
CA SER A 166 -10.46 -5.80 46.53
C SER A 166 -11.83 -5.65 45.84
N ARG A 167 -12.67 -6.69 45.87
CA ARG A 167 -14.04 -6.63 45.32
C ARG A 167 -14.90 -5.60 46.05
N GLN A 168 -14.77 -5.50 47.38
CA GLN A 168 -15.50 -4.50 48.16
C GLN A 168 -15.09 -3.07 47.78
N GLN A 169 -13.79 -2.81 47.61
CA GLN A 169 -13.27 -1.50 47.20
C GLN A 169 -13.78 -1.04 45.82
N VAL A 170 -13.89 -1.96 44.86
CA VAL A 170 -14.45 -1.66 43.53
C VAL A 170 -15.94 -1.30 43.64
N SER A 171 -16.69 -2.02 44.47
CA SER A 171 -18.12 -1.76 44.68
C SER A 171 -18.41 -0.42 45.37
N SER A 172 -17.53 0.03 46.27
CA SER A 172 -17.66 1.34 46.94
C SER A 172 -17.24 2.51 46.05
N ALA A 173 -16.31 2.31 45.11
CA ALA A 173 -15.86 3.36 44.19
C ALA A 173 -16.84 3.63 43.03
N GLN A 174 -17.81 2.74 42.79
CA GLN A 174 -18.85 2.87 41.76
C GLN A 174 -20.16 3.48 42.28
N LYS A 175 -20.22 3.89 43.54
CA LYS A 175 -21.39 4.47 44.19
C LYS A 175 -21.22 5.97 44.35
#